data_AF-A0AA37LTJ0-F1
#
_entry.id   AF-A0AA37LTJ0-F1
#
_cell.length_a   1.000
_cell.length_b   1.000
_cell.length_c   1.000
_cell.angle_alpha   90.00
_cell.angle_beta   90.00
_cell.angle_gamma   90.00
#
_symmetry.space_group_name_H-M   'P 1'
#
loop_
_entity.id
_entity.type
_entity.pdbx_description
1 polymer ?
#
loop_
_entity_poly.entity_id
_entity_poly.type
_entity_poly.pdbx_seq_one_letter_code
_entity_poly.pdbx_strand_id
1 'polypeptide(L)'
;MRDPVVAWHVRSLEIWGPRSTWNAWRPFMLEPPDRFDPNARPLQWSFDDGERVEYLRLLRDMLHLSEDDISKARQELDTGSDGLLKVLAAALCPRLHGLKYVWCSAGSQDESLQWLTLAIERSHNGGSWAPGFQALRDVAIGVNSGTWLDQENDVHHSPCLLAGILLLPKIDSVYFHGLYDEEHPADLSIDSARGPSPGSSSVRHLFIDGARSIENAYRKNLIAAPRALKTLCIRGNDENDQWDDMDLLVTEARKFQNDSLESLMLYEAWGMHGYRCTVYRPDDVQLSKFKNLRHVCIDEQDLISEAWYDGHELWELWKTDREASIEFVVSQFPVSMEVLLLGSGHSLCTFEMVEECFIRLVESGRYPNLKAIFIEDDMSRRRWFLRQGPQGTPRLQRLIAAGERHGVDINCTASGNRKRIHEIDFPPSAPDSASLASAPNSWARGVEAREFNAFTGRWQPKGCGNCGNCSHCFQAYTPEVWKTRLGASSS
;
A
#
# COMPACT_ATOMS: atom_id res chain seq x y z
N MET A 1 11.85 30.47 2.94
CA MET A 1 11.53 30.67 4.37
C MET A 1 12.70 31.38 5.05
N ARG A 2 12.69 32.73 5.08
CA ARG A 2 13.72 33.52 5.77
C ARG A 2 13.46 33.62 7.27
N ASP A 3 12.24 33.33 7.71
CA ASP A 3 11.87 33.32 9.12
C ASP A 3 12.12 31.94 9.73
N PRO A 4 13.16 31.79 10.59
CA PRO A 4 13.45 30.53 11.26
C PRO A 4 12.34 30.10 12.21
N VAL A 5 11.52 31.03 12.71
CA VAL A 5 10.35 30.71 13.55
C VAL A 5 9.30 29.99 12.72
N VAL A 6 8.98 30.51 11.53
CA VAL A 6 8.03 29.85 10.62
C VAL A 6 8.52 28.45 10.24
N ALA A 7 9.78 28.31 9.81
CA ALA A 7 10.36 27.01 9.46
C ALA A 7 10.34 26.01 10.63
N TRP A 8 10.53 26.49 11.87
CA TRP A 8 10.45 25.67 13.07
C TRP A 8 9.05 25.10 13.33
N HIS A 9 7.99 25.76 12.88
CA HIS A 9 6.61 25.32 13.08
C HIS A 9 6.10 24.37 12.00
N VAL A 10 6.77 24.27 10.85
CA VAL A 10 6.40 23.31 9.81
C VAL A 10 6.59 21.88 10.32
N ARG A 11 5.55 21.06 10.22
CA ARG A 11 5.53 19.63 10.59
C ARG A 11 5.31 18.71 9.41
N SER A 12 4.60 19.20 8.40
CA SER A 12 4.37 18.46 7.18
C SER A 12 4.38 19.42 6.00
N LEU A 13 4.89 18.94 4.87
CA LEU A 13 4.83 19.61 3.58
C LEU A 13 4.11 18.71 2.59
N GLU A 14 3.26 19.33 1.80
CA GLU A 14 2.54 18.70 0.70
C GLU A 14 2.88 19.46 -0.57
N ILE A 15 3.44 18.75 -1.54
CA ILE A 15 3.96 19.30 -2.78
C ILE A 15 2.99 18.96 -3.90
N TRP A 16 2.46 20.00 -4.54
CA TRP A 16 1.42 19.91 -5.56
C TRP A 16 1.98 20.20 -6.95
N GLY A 17 2.57 19.18 -7.57
CA GLY A 17 3.14 19.17 -8.92
C GLY A 17 4.17 20.30 -9.24
N PRO A 18 4.79 20.30 -10.43
CA PRO A 18 5.83 21.27 -10.81
C PRO A 18 5.31 22.64 -11.25
N ARG A 19 6.08 23.69 -10.98
CA ARG A 19 6.04 24.96 -11.73
C ARG A 19 7.38 25.08 -12.44
N SER A 20 7.41 24.81 -13.75
CA SER A 20 8.65 24.75 -14.53
C SER A 20 9.08 26.10 -15.12
N THR A 21 8.21 27.10 -15.13
CA THR A 21 8.50 28.43 -15.68
C THR A 21 7.84 29.53 -14.86
N TRP A 22 8.36 30.75 -14.95
CA TRP A 22 7.72 31.94 -14.35
C TRP A 22 6.25 32.12 -14.73
N ASN A 23 5.84 31.71 -15.93
CA ASN A 23 4.44 31.78 -16.35
C ASN A 23 3.51 30.85 -15.55
N ALA A 24 4.06 29.76 -15.01
CA ALA A 24 3.34 28.80 -14.20
C ALA A 24 3.12 29.30 -12.76
N TRP A 25 3.69 30.43 -12.32
CA TRP A 25 3.52 30.98 -10.97
C TRP A 25 2.15 31.68 -10.79
N ARG A 26 1.07 30.93 -11.00
CA ARG A 26 -0.32 31.37 -10.86
C ARG A 26 -1.05 30.55 -9.78
N PRO A 27 -2.22 31.00 -9.28
CA PRO A 27 -3.06 30.17 -8.43
C PRO A 27 -3.25 28.76 -9.02
N PHE A 28 -3.06 27.75 -8.17
CA PHE A 28 -3.22 26.34 -8.53
C PHE A 28 -4.70 25.98 -8.47
N MET A 29 -5.22 25.34 -9.51
CA MET A 29 -6.64 25.07 -9.68
C MET A 29 -6.95 23.60 -9.43
N LEU A 30 -7.90 23.36 -8.54
CA LEU A 30 -8.35 22.03 -8.12
C LEU A 30 -9.65 21.61 -8.81
N GLU A 31 -10.15 22.47 -9.70
CA GLU A 31 -11.30 22.25 -10.57
C GLU A 31 -10.84 22.30 -12.03
N PRO A 32 -11.44 21.49 -12.90
CA PRO A 32 -11.05 21.41 -14.30
C PRO A 32 -11.41 22.69 -15.07
N PRO A 33 -10.83 22.92 -16.27
CA PRO A 33 -9.90 22.05 -16.99
C PRO A 33 -8.43 22.48 -16.90
N ASP A 34 -8.15 23.65 -16.34
CA ASP A 34 -6.82 24.23 -16.33
C ASP A 34 -6.18 24.04 -14.97
N ARG A 35 -4.92 23.59 -14.93
CA ARG A 35 -4.14 23.39 -13.69
C ARG A 35 -3.79 24.70 -12.99
N PHE A 36 -3.65 25.77 -13.76
CA PHE A 36 -3.34 27.11 -13.27
C PHE A 36 -4.41 28.06 -13.78
N ASP A 37 -4.83 29.02 -12.94
CA ASP A 37 -5.86 29.98 -13.33
C ASP A 37 -5.43 30.73 -14.61
N PRO A 38 -6.13 30.55 -15.75
CA PRO A 38 -5.75 31.16 -17.02
C PRO A 38 -5.95 32.68 -17.00
N ASN A 39 -6.85 33.18 -16.14
CA ASN A 39 -7.20 34.60 -16.00
C ASN A 39 -6.30 35.32 -15.00
N ALA A 40 -5.65 34.59 -14.09
CA ALA A 40 -4.68 35.16 -13.18
C ALA A 40 -3.37 35.50 -13.91
N ARG A 41 -2.83 36.68 -13.61
CA ARG A 41 -1.46 37.02 -14.03
C ARG A 41 -0.47 36.19 -13.21
N PRO A 42 0.65 35.74 -13.81
CA PRO A 42 1.75 35.19 -13.04
C PRO A 42 2.18 36.15 -11.94
N LEU A 43 2.56 35.59 -10.80
CA LEU A 43 3.08 36.34 -9.68
C LEU A 43 4.31 37.09 -10.16
N GLN A 44 4.27 38.43 -10.08
CA GLN A 44 5.43 39.25 -10.43
C GLN A 44 6.43 39.16 -9.28
N TRP A 45 7.17 38.07 -9.27
CA TRP A 45 8.29 37.83 -8.37
C TRP A 45 9.56 37.68 -9.19
N SER A 46 10.62 38.31 -8.73
CA SER A 46 11.98 38.07 -9.21
C SER A 46 12.87 37.97 -7.99
N PHE A 47 13.62 36.89 -7.88
CA PHE A 47 14.65 36.79 -6.86
C PHE A 47 15.66 37.92 -7.08
N ASP A 48 15.90 38.73 -6.06
CA ASP A 48 17.02 39.66 -6.09
C ASP A 48 18.36 38.88 -6.08
N ASP A 49 19.43 39.52 -6.56
CA ASP A 49 20.73 38.87 -6.69
C ASP A 49 21.27 38.36 -5.33
N GLY A 50 20.91 39.02 -4.24
CA GLY A 50 21.25 38.59 -2.89
C GLY A 50 20.50 37.31 -2.48
N GLU A 51 19.20 37.19 -2.75
CA GLU A 51 18.44 35.96 -2.47
C GLU A 51 18.97 34.80 -3.31
N ARG A 52 19.28 35.03 -4.59
CA ARG A 52 19.86 34.01 -5.46
C ARG A 52 21.18 33.49 -4.92
N VAL A 53 22.09 34.40 -4.57
CA VAL A 53 23.39 34.02 -3.99
C VAL A 53 23.19 33.23 -2.71
N GLU A 54 22.24 33.64 -1.86
CA GLU A 54 21.95 32.95 -0.61
C GLU A 54 21.34 31.57 -0.82
N TYR A 55 20.39 31.40 -1.75
CA TYR A 55 19.83 30.09 -2.06
C TYR A 55 20.87 29.14 -2.60
N LEU A 56 21.70 29.57 -3.56
CA LEU A 56 22.77 28.74 -4.11
C LEU A 56 23.82 28.40 -3.05
N ARG A 57 24.11 29.32 -2.12
CA ARG A 57 24.97 29.04 -0.96
C ARG A 57 24.37 27.97 -0.07
N LEU A 58 23.08 28.06 0.25
CA LEU A 58 22.38 27.07 1.07
C LEU A 58 22.36 25.68 0.43
N LEU A 59 22.21 25.60 -0.90
CA LEU A 59 22.30 24.34 -1.63
C LEU A 59 23.68 23.69 -1.51
N ARG A 60 24.74 24.50 -1.64
CA ARG A 60 26.12 24.02 -1.48
C ARG A 60 26.37 23.57 -0.04
N ASP A 61 26.03 24.42 0.92
CA ASP A 61 26.42 24.23 2.33
C ASP A 61 25.58 23.18 3.06
N MET A 62 24.28 23.06 2.75
CA MET A 62 23.38 22.14 3.46
C MET A 62 23.11 20.84 2.70
N LEU A 63 23.06 20.88 1.37
CA LEU A 63 22.73 19.72 0.54
C LEU A 63 23.97 19.11 -0.13
N HIS A 64 25.15 19.73 0.03
CA HIS A 64 26.43 19.26 -0.51
C HIS A 64 26.39 19.05 -2.02
N LEU A 65 25.66 19.92 -2.73
CA LEU A 65 25.57 19.88 -4.19
C LEU A 65 26.90 20.32 -4.83
N SER A 66 27.26 19.68 -5.96
CA SER A 66 28.49 19.99 -6.70
C SER A 66 28.38 21.30 -7.48
N GLU A 67 29.50 21.84 -7.99
CA GLU A 67 29.47 23.07 -8.80
C GLU A 67 28.65 22.92 -10.09
N ASP A 68 28.61 21.71 -10.67
CA ASP A 68 27.77 21.41 -11.83
C ASP A 68 26.29 21.44 -11.43
N ASP A 69 25.94 20.84 -10.29
CA ASP A 69 24.58 20.88 -9.73
C ASP A 69 24.15 22.33 -9.41
N ILE A 70 25.05 23.13 -8.84
CA ILE A 70 24.81 24.56 -8.55
C ILE A 70 24.62 25.36 -9.83
N SER A 71 25.33 25.03 -10.91
CA SER A 71 25.16 25.67 -12.21
C SER A 71 23.80 25.33 -12.82
N LYS A 72 23.36 24.07 -12.72
CA LYS A 72 22.00 23.65 -13.13
C LYS A 72 20.92 24.33 -12.29
N ALA A 73 21.08 24.34 -10.97
CA ALA A 73 20.19 25.02 -10.03
C ALA A 73 20.02 26.52 -10.36
N ARG A 74 21.11 27.20 -10.75
CA ARG A 74 21.06 28.59 -11.19
C ARG A 74 20.19 28.76 -12.44
N GLN A 75 20.39 27.91 -13.45
CA GLN A 75 19.61 27.94 -14.67
C GLN A 75 18.11 27.72 -14.40
N GLU A 76 17.77 26.75 -13.54
CA GLU A 76 16.39 26.46 -13.14
C GLU A 76 15.74 27.64 -12.38
N LEU A 77 16.49 28.31 -11.50
CA LEU A 77 15.99 29.53 -10.82
C LEU A 77 15.72 30.66 -11.81
N ASP A 78 16.54 30.80 -12.85
CA ASP A 78 16.37 31.83 -13.86
C ASP A 78 15.17 31.58 -14.78
N THR A 79 14.88 30.32 -15.11
CA THR A 79 13.67 29.94 -15.87
C THR A 79 12.40 29.99 -15.02
N GLY A 80 12.54 29.96 -13.70
CA GLY A 80 11.43 29.96 -12.74
C GLY A 80 10.93 28.56 -12.42
N SER A 81 11.79 27.54 -12.51
CA SER A 81 11.49 26.20 -11.99
C SER A 81 11.49 26.19 -10.47
N ASP A 82 10.48 25.55 -9.86
CA ASP A 82 10.35 25.43 -8.41
C ASP A 82 10.92 24.13 -7.83
N GLY A 83 11.48 23.27 -8.68
CA GLY A 83 11.93 21.93 -8.33
C GLY A 83 12.88 21.93 -7.13
N LEU A 84 14.00 22.64 -7.24
CA LEU A 84 14.98 22.73 -6.16
C LEU A 84 14.43 23.45 -4.92
N LEU A 85 13.55 24.44 -5.11
CA LEU A 85 13.04 25.27 -4.01
C LEU A 85 12.17 24.45 -3.05
N LYS A 86 11.43 23.46 -3.57
CA LYS A 86 10.68 22.49 -2.78
C LYS A 86 11.60 21.63 -1.90
N VAL A 87 12.68 21.12 -2.47
CA VAL A 87 13.68 20.32 -1.75
C VAL A 87 14.38 21.15 -0.68
N LEU A 88 14.75 22.38 -1.01
CA LEU A 88 15.35 23.31 -0.06
C LEU A 88 14.38 23.68 1.07
N ALA A 89 13.09 23.88 0.76
CA ALA A 89 12.07 24.09 1.77
C ALA A 89 11.97 22.91 2.73
N ALA A 90 11.99 21.67 2.22
CA ALA A 90 12.00 20.47 3.05
C ALA A 90 13.26 20.40 3.95
N ALA A 91 14.43 20.67 3.39
CA ALA A 91 15.71 20.66 4.09
C ALA A 91 15.80 21.68 5.24
N LEU A 92 15.22 22.87 5.05
CA LEU A 92 15.25 23.99 6.00
C LEU A 92 14.28 23.83 7.18
N CYS A 93 13.36 22.86 7.17
CA CYS A 93 12.34 22.72 8.21
C CYS A 93 12.78 21.71 9.29
N PRO A 94 13.39 22.13 10.41
CA PRO A 94 14.06 21.24 11.38
C PRO A 94 13.14 20.29 12.15
N ARG A 95 11.82 20.44 11.99
CA ARG A 95 10.80 19.60 12.61
C ARG A 95 9.82 19.03 11.57
N LEU A 96 10.24 18.97 10.32
CA LEU A 96 9.49 18.31 9.26
C LEU A 96 9.40 16.82 9.55
N HIS A 97 8.21 16.34 9.84
CA HIS A 97 7.92 14.94 10.12
C HIS A 97 7.43 14.21 8.86
N GLY A 98 6.58 14.87 8.07
CA GLY A 98 5.94 14.27 6.89
C GLY A 98 6.18 15.06 5.60
N LEU A 99 6.56 14.38 4.53
CA LEU A 99 6.71 14.95 3.19
C LEU A 99 5.83 14.16 2.21
N LYS A 100 4.91 14.86 1.55
CA LYS A 100 3.97 14.25 0.61
C LYS A 100 4.12 14.89 -0.77
N TYR A 101 4.25 14.07 -1.79
CA TYR A 101 4.15 14.47 -3.18
C TYR A 101 2.80 14.04 -3.72
N VAL A 102 1.97 15.03 -4.02
CA VAL A 102 0.64 14.82 -4.58
C VAL A 102 0.77 14.61 -6.07
N TRP A 103 0.09 13.58 -6.54
CA TRP A 103 -0.04 13.29 -7.95
C TRP A 103 -0.77 14.42 -8.66
N CYS A 104 -0.16 14.89 -9.75
CA CYS A 104 -0.77 15.79 -10.70
C CYS A 104 -0.48 15.31 -12.13
N SER A 105 -1.45 14.70 -12.80
CA SER A 105 -1.30 14.20 -14.18
C SER A 105 -1.17 15.32 -15.23
N ALA A 106 -1.67 16.51 -14.93
CA ALA A 106 -1.55 17.67 -15.83
C ALA A 106 -0.15 18.31 -15.77
N GLY A 107 0.87 17.67 -16.36
CA GLY A 107 2.20 18.28 -16.53
C GLY A 107 3.35 17.31 -16.78
N SER A 108 4.56 17.86 -16.95
CA SER A 108 5.81 17.09 -16.98
C SER A 108 6.10 16.46 -15.61
N GLN A 109 7.01 15.47 -15.56
CA GLN A 109 7.55 14.92 -14.30
C GLN A 109 8.01 16.04 -13.35
N ASP A 110 7.76 15.88 -12.05
CA ASP A 110 8.16 16.87 -11.05
C ASP A 110 9.68 16.77 -10.80
N GLU A 111 10.44 17.73 -11.35
CA GLU A 111 11.90 17.83 -11.22
C GLU A 111 12.37 17.83 -9.75
N SER A 112 11.53 18.24 -8.80
CA SER A 112 11.88 18.20 -7.38
C SER A 112 12.14 16.79 -6.85
N LEU A 113 11.57 15.74 -7.45
CA LEU A 113 11.86 14.35 -7.07
C LEU A 113 13.29 13.95 -7.43
N GLN A 114 13.80 14.40 -8.59
CA GLN A 114 15.20 14.18 -8.97
C GLN A 114 16.15 14.92 -8.03
N TRP A 115 15.84 16.18 -7.72
CA TRP A 115 16.60 16.95 -6.74
C TRP A 115 16.56 16.35 -5.34
N LEU A 116 15.44 15.76 -4.93
CA LEU A 116 15.30 15.09 -3.64
C LEU A 116 16.22 13.88 -3.56
N THR A 117 16.20 12.99 -4.57
CA THR A 117 17.09 11.82 -4.65
C THR A 117 18.54 12.26 -4.56
N LEU A 118 18.95 13.22 -5.39
CA LEU A 118 20.32 13.72 -5.41
C LEU A 118 20.74 14.31 -4.05
N ALA A 119 19.88 15.13 -3.43
CA ALA A 119 20.19 15.74 -2.14
C ALA A 119 20.33 14.69 -1.03
N ILE A 120 19.52 13.63 -1.05
CA ILE A 120 19.62 12.51 -0.11
C ILE A 120 20.94 11.75 -0.32
N GLU A 121 21.28 11.40 -1.55
CA GLU A 121 22.52 10.69 -1.88
C GLU A 121 23.77 11.48 -1.46
N ARG A 122 23.80 12.78 -1.76
CA ARG A 122 24.90 13.67 -1.35
C ARG A 122 25.00 13.77 0.17
N SER A 123 23.86 13.93 0.87
CA SER A 123 23.81 13.99 2.34
C SER A 123 24.28 12.67 2.97
N HIS A 124 23.87 11.53 2.40
CA HIS A 124 24.28 10.20 2.85
C HIS A 124 25.79 10.00 2.69
N ASN A 125 26.33 10.27 1.50
CA ASN A 125 27.76 10.12 1.20
C ASN A 125 28.64 11.09 2.02
N GLY A 126 28.15 12.30 2.26
CA GLY A 126 28.82 13.30 3.10
C GLY A 126 28.68 13.07 4.60
N GLY A 127 27.81 12.15 5.04
CA GLY A 127 27.52 11.90 6.45
C GLY A 127 26.91 13.09 7.18
N SER A 128 26.36 14.06 6.45
CA SER A 128 25.86 15.34 6.97
C SER A 128 24.48 15.60 6.40
N TRP A 129 23.51 15.80 7.27
CA TRP A 129 22.10 15.91 6.91
C TRP A 129 21.54 17.28 7.24
N ALA A 130 20.79 17.84 6.30
CA ALA A 130 19.99 19.02 6.58
C ALA A 130 18.97 18.74 7.70
N PRO A 131 18.66 19.72 8.56
CA PRO A 131 17.80 19.52 9.73
C PRO A 131 16.44 18.88 9.40
N GLY A 132 15.84 19.25 8.26
CA GLY A 132 14.57 18.67 7.84
C GLY A 132 14.66 17.21 7.43
N PHE A 133 15.71 16.81 6.70
CA PHE A 133 15.92 15.40 6.34
C PHE A 133 16.26 14.55 7.57
N GLN A 134 16.96 15.11 8.54
CA GLN A 134 17.21 14.46 9.84
C GLN A 134 15.92 14.26 10.66
N ALA A 135 14.95 15.17 10.51
CA ALA A 135 13.68 15.15 11.24
C ALA A 135 12.59 14.31 10.57
N LEU A 136 12.74 14.01 9.27
CA LEU A 136 11.72 13.33 8.47
C LEU A 136 11.47 11.90 8.96
N ARG A 137 10.20 11.51 8.99
CA ARG A 137 9.70 10.20 9.45
C ARG A 137 8.77 9.57 8.43
N ASP A 138 7.95 10.36 7.76
CA ASP A 138 6.98 9.85 6.80
C ASP A 138 7.22 10.47 5.43
N VAL A 139 7.32 9.63 4.41
CA VAL A 139 7.41 10.06 3.02
C VAL A 139 6.31 9.37 2.22
N ALA A 140 5.57 10.16 1.46
CA ALA A 140 4.56 9.64 0.54
C ALA A 140 4.77 10.19 -0.86
N ILE A 141 4.92 9.31 -1.84
CA ILE A 141 5.13 9.66 -3.24
C ILE A 141 3.91 9.21 -4.07
N GLY A 142 3.38 10.11 -4.91
CA GLY A 142 2.26 9.82 -5.81
C GLY A 142 0.90 9.74 -5.10
N VAL A 143 0.69 10.59 -4.09
CA VAL A 143 -0.57 10.64 -3.35
C VAL A 143 -1.69 11.17 -4.25
N ASN A 144 -2.75 10.39 -4.45
CA ASN A 144 -3.93 10.83 -5.18
C ASN A 144 -4.55 12.09 -4.54
N SER A 145 -4.84 13.10 -5.36
CA SER A 145 -5.36 14.39 -4.89
C SER A 145 -6.85 14.38 -4.55
N GLY A 146 -7.59 13.38 -5.05
CA GLY A 146 -9.05 13.30 -4.99
C GLY A 146 -9.75 14.32 -5.89
N THR A 147 -9.04 14.87 -6.87
CA THR A 147 -9.50 15.95 -7.76
C THR A 147 -9.48 15.52 -9.22
N TRP A 148 -9.76 16.45 -10.12
CA TRP A 148 -9.62 16.19 -11.56
C TRP A 148 -8.16 16.03 -11.99
N LEU A 149 -7.16 16.19 -11.12
CA LEU A 149 -5.74 16.06 -11.46
C LEU A 149 -5.24 14.61 -11.47
N ASP A 150 -6.12 13.65 -11.15
CA ASP A 150 -5.79 12.23 -11.06
C ASP A 150 -6.18 11.46 -12.36
N GLN A 151 -6.21 12.11 -13.54
CA GLN A 151 -6.89 11.53 -14.74
C GLN A 151 -6.08 10.52 -15.55
N GLU A 152 -4.76 10.47 -15.40
CA GLU A 152 -3.91 9.54 -16.16
C GLU A 152 -3.60 8.31 -15.30
N ASN A 153 -3.48 7.13 -15.90
CA ASN A 153 -3.15 5.89 -15.16
C ASN A 153 -1.68 5.49 -15.27
N ASP A 154 -0.82 6.31 -15.88
CA ASP A 154 0.53 5.91 -16.30
C ASP A 154 1.67 6.67 -15.61
N VAL A 155 1.42 7.18 -14.41
CA VAL A 155 2.48 7.81 -13.62
C VAL A 155 3.33 6.74 -12.94
N HIS A 156 4.60 6.67 -13.31
CA HIS A 156 5.65 5.95 -12.60
C HIS A 156 6.53 6.88 -11.79
N HIS A 157 7.15 6.25 -10.81
CA HIS A 157 8.36 6.73 -10.17
C HIS A 157 9.45 5.65 -10.21
N SER A 158 10.65 6.08 -10.59
CA SER A 158 11.80 5.17 -10.72
C SER A 158 12.14 4.49 -9.38
N PRO A 159 12.54 3.21 -9.39
CA PRO A 159 13.06 2.51 -8.22
C PRO A 159 14.27 3.20 -7.56
N CYS A 160 15.02 4.03 -8.30
CA CYS A 160 16.10 4.84 -7.72
C CYS A 160 15.57 5.82 -6.65
N LEU A 161 14.40 6.42 -6.89
CA LEU A 161 13.80 7.36 -5.95
C LEU A 161 13.45 6.67 -4.63
N LEU A 162 12.82 5.49 -4.69
CA LEU A 162 12.50 4.72 -3.49
C LEU A 162 13.78 4.30 -2.75
N ALA A 163 14.80 3.81 -3.47
CA ALA A 163 16.07 3.44 -2.86
C ALA A 163 16.72 4.63 -2.14
N GLY A 164 16.70 5.82 -2.75
CA GLY A 164 17.15 7.07 -2.13
C GLY A 164 16.38 7.41 -0.87
N ILE A 165 15.04 7.39 -0.90
CA ILE A 165 14.18 7.66 0.27
C ILE A 165 14.53 6.73 1.43
N LEU A 166 14.85 5.46 1.17
CA LEU A 166 15.20 4.48 2.20
C LEU A 166 16.53 4.78 2.92
N LEU A 167 17.39 5.64 2.36
CA LEU A 167 18.64 6.10 2.98
C LEU A 167 18.44 7.20 4.03
N LEU A 168 17.24 7.79 4.12
CA LEU A 168 16.93 8.81 5.11
C LEU A 168 17.19 8.27 6.54
N PRO A 169 17.83 9.06 7.41
CA PRO A 169 18.46 8.52 8.61
C PRO A 169 17.48 8.00 9.67
N LYS A 170 16.24 8.50 9.65
CA LYS A 170 15.22 8.22 10.67
C LYS A 170 13.83 7.99 10.06
N ILE A 171 13.76 7.63 8.79
CA ILE A 171 12.50 7.32 8.12
C ILE A 171 11.78 6.16 8.83
N ASP A 172 10.47 6.29 8.99
CA ASP A 172 9.61 5.36 9.71
C ASP A 172 8.61 4.69 8.76
N SER A 173 7.92 5.52 7.96
CA SER A 173 6.86 5.08 7.06
C SER A 173 7.08 5.61 5.65
N VAL A 174 6.89 4.73 4.66
CA VAL A 174 6.95 5.09 3.25
C VAL A 174 5.70 4.57 2.54
N TYR A 175 5.01 5.48 1.86
CA TYR A 175 4.01 5.17 0.84
C TYR A 175 4.60 5.53 -0.53
N PHE A 176 4.52 4.61 -1.49
CA PHE A 176 5.11 4.80 -2.81
C PHE A 176 4.18 4.26 -3.88
N HIS A 177 3.69 5.15 -4.75
CA HIS A 177 2.84 4.78 -5.88
C HIS A 177 3.63 4.60 -7.17
N GLY A 178 3.25 3.63 -8.01
CA GLY A 178 3.76 3.48 -9.38
C GLY A 178 5.24 3.13 -9.47
N LEU A 179 5.69 2.07 -8.81
CA LEU A 179 7.11 1.67 -8.79
C LEU A 179 7.49 0.86 -10.04
N TYR A 180 8.04 1.52 -11.07
CA TYR A 180 8.56 0.86 -12.28
C TYR A 180 9.50 1.76 -13.11
N ASP A 181 10.30 1.15 -13.99
CA ASP A 181 11.13 1.83 -14.99
C ASP A 181 10.51 1.69 -16.39
N GLU A 182 10.34 2.81 -17.13
CA GLU A 182 9.95 2.78 -18.56
C GLU A 182 11.15 2.73 -19.51
N GLU A 183 12.34 3.14 -19.05
CA GLU A 183 13.49 3.33 -19.93
C GLU A 183 14.30 2.04 -20.10
N HIS A 184 14.75 1.83 -21.35
CA HIS A 184 15.56 0.68 -21.73
C HIS A 184 16.80 0.55 -20.82
N PRO A 185 17.23 -0.69 -20.47
CA PRO A 185 18.28 -0.98 -19.48
C PRO A 185 19.70 -0.47 -19.81
N ALA A 186 19.85 0.45 -20.77
CA ALA A 186 21.13 0.94 -21.26
C ALA A 186 21.74 2.09 -20.42
N ASP A 187 20.94 2.86 -19.67
CA ASP A 187 21.41 4.04 -18.90
C ASP A 187 21.29 3.90 -17.37
N LEU A 188 20.81 2.76 -16.88
CA LEU A 188 20.81 2.47 -15.45
C LEU A 188 22.24 2.20 -14.97
N SER A 189 22.70 2.98 -13.99
CA SER A 189 23.91 2.60 -13.26
C SER A 189 23.69 1.22 -12.64
N ILE A 190 24.68 0.33 -12.69
CA ILE A 190 24.60 -1.06 -12.20
C ILE A 190 24.08 -1.16 -10.74
N ASP A 191 24.24 -0.10 -9.95
CA ASP A 191 23.78 -0.03 -8.57
C ASP A 191 22.27 0.24 -8.42
N SER A 192 21.63 0.91 -9.38
CA SER A 192 20.17 1.15 -9.37
C SER A 192 19.36 -0.14 -9.50
N ALA A 193 19.81 -1.04 -10.39
CA ALA A 193 19.25 -2.38 -10.58
C ALA A 193 19.39 -3.28 -9.34
N ARG A 194 20.41 -3.04 -8.50
CA ARG A 194 20.62 -3.80 -7.26
C ARG A 194 19.68 -3.36 -6.15
N GLY A 195 19.24 -2.10 -6.10
CA GLY A 195 18.42 -1.59 -5.00
C GLY A 195 19.18 -1.37 -3.68
N PRO A 196 18.47 -1.03 -2.60
CA PRO A 196 19.07 -0.57 -1.35
C PRO A 196 19.84 -1.67 -0.60
N SER A 197 20.92 -1.30 0.11
CA SER A 197 21.71 -2.27 0.88
C SER A 197 20.91 -2.89 2.04
N PRO A 198 21.07 -4.20 2.32
CA PRO A 198 20.42 -4.83 3.46
C PRO A 198 20.71 -4.13 4.79
N GLY A 199 19.69 -3.94 5.64
CA GLY A 199 19.81 -3.28 6.95
C GLY A 199 20.19 -1.79 6.91
N SER A 200 20.22 -1.15 5.73
CA SER A 200 20.56 0.27 5.60
C SER A 200 19.45 1.21 6.07
N SER A 201 18.19 0.76 6.03
CA SER A 201 17.02 1.61 6.26
C SER A 201 16.43 1.48 7.66
N SER A 202 15.84 2.59 8.14
CA SER A 202 15.08 2.64 9.39
C SER A 202 13.58 2.38 9.22
N VAL A 203 13.09 2.26 7.98
CA VAL A 203 11.66 2.05 7.69
C VAL A 203 11.10 0.87 8.47
N ARG A 204 9.94 1.07 9.07
CA ARG A 204 9.13 0.04 9.73
C ARG A 204 7.82 -0.23 8.99
N HIS A 205 7.34 0.73 8.21
CA HIS A 205 6.08 0.64 7.49
C HIS A 205 6.28 0.94 6.01
N LEU A 206 6.15 -0.07 5.15
CA LEU A 206 6.29 0.09 3.70
C LEU A 206 4.96 -0.25 3.01
N PHE A 207 4.45 0.70 2.24
CA PHE A 207 3.32 0.52 1.34
C PHE A 207 3.77 0.80 -0.08
N ILE A 208 3.73 -0.23 -0.94
CA ILE A 208 3.91 -0.07 -2.39
C ILE A 208 2.55 -0.16 -3.07
N ASP A 209 2.20 0.91 -3.76
CA ASP A 209 0.91 1.11 -4.38
C ASP A 209 1.04 1.05 -5.91
N GLY A 210 1.03 -0.17 -6.45
CA GLY A 210 1.27 -0.47 -7.86
C GLY A 210 2.74 -0.54 -8.21
N ALA A 211 3.11 -1.57 -8.96
CA ALA A 211 4.45 -1.77 -9.47
C ALA A 211 4.47 -2.66 -10.71
N ARG A 212 5.49 -2.48 -11.54
CA ARG A 212 5.69 -3.25 -12.76
C ARG A 212 7.17 -3.32 -13.12
N SER A 213 7.59 -4.35 -13.85
CA SER A 213 8.95 -4.46 -14.43
C SER A 213 10.12 -4.27 -13.45
N ILE A 214 9.98 -4.57 -12.16
CA ILE A 214 11.06 -4.44 -11.18
C ILE A 214 12.00 -5.64 -11.28
N GLU A 215 13.32 -5.44 -11.31
CA GLU A 215 14.28 -6.55 -11.27
C GLU A 215 14.24 -7.37 -9.95
N ASN A 216 14.44 -8.68 -10.05
CA ASN A 216 14.41 -9.59 -8.89
C ASN A 216 15.46 -9.22 -7.82
N ALA A 217 16.63 -8.74 -8.24
CA ALA A 217 17.67 -8.27 -7.33
C ALA A 217 17.19 -7.08 -6.49
N TYR A 218 16.54 -6.11 -7.14
CA TYR A 218 15.94 -4.96 -6.48
C TYR A 218 14.83 -5.38 -5.51
N ARG A 219 13.88 -6.23 -5.93
CA ARG A 219 12.77 -6.69 -5.07
C ARG A 219 13.29 -7.30 -3.77
N LYS A 220 14.29 -8.18 -3.87
CA LYS A 220 14.94 -8.80 -2.71
C LYS A 220 15.57 -7.77 -1.78
N ASN A 221 16.34 -6.85 -2.34
CA ASN A 221 17.07 -5.84 -1.58
C ASN A 221 16.15 -4.80 -0.95
N LEU A 222 15.02 -4.47 -1.60
CA LEU A 222 13.96 -3.65 -1.04
C LEU A 222 13.44 -4.23 0.28
N ILE A 223 13.20 -5.54 0.34
CA ILE A 223 12.73 -6.23 1.55
C ILE A 223 13.85 -6.40 2.59
N ALA A 224 15.09 -6.56 2.16
CA ALA A 224 16.23 -6.71 3.04
C ALA A 224 16.72 -5.39 3.65
N ALA A 225 16.42 -4.24 3.03
CA ALA A 225 16.95 -2.94 3.43
C ALA A 225 16.48 -2.45 4.81
N PRO A 226 15.21 -2.59 5.21
CA PRO A 226 14.77 -2.29 6.57
C PRO A 226 15.50 -3.12 7.63
N ARG A 227 15.93 -2.47 8.72
CA ARG A 227 16.50 -3.16 9.89
C ARG A 227 15.49 -4.00 10.68
N ALA A 228 14.22 -3.59 10.67
CA ALA A 228 13.14 -4.25 11.39
C ALA A 228 11.79 -3.83 10.79
N LEU A 229 11.47 -4.35 9.61
CA LEU A 229 10.19 -4.07 8.95
C LEU A 229 9.05 -4.67 9.78
N LYS A 230 8.05 -3.86 10.12
CA LYS A 230 6.86 -4.30 10.87
C LYS A 230 5.68 -4.57 9.96
N THR A 231 5.47 -3.74 8.95
CA THR A 231 4.31 -3.86 8.06
C THR A 231 4.76 -3.74 6.61
N LEU A 232 4.37 -4.72 5.81
CA LEU A 232 4.52 -4.71 4.36
C LEU A 232 3.12 -4.74 3.73
N CYS A 233 2.80 -3.68 3.00
CA CYS A 233 1.56 -3.56 2.24
C CYS A 233 1.91 -3.44 0.76
N ILE A 234 1.30 -4.25 -0.08
CA ILE A 234 1.47 -4.21 -1.54
C ILE A 234 0.09 -4.15 -2.17
N ARG A 235 -0.10 -3.26 -3.14
CA ARG A 235 -1.35 -3.14 -3.91
C ARG A 235 -1.08 -3.27 -5.40
N GLY A 236 -1.95 -4.01 -6.10
CA GLY A 236 -1.80 -4.33 -7.52
C GLY A 236 -2.40 -3.32 -8.49
N ASN A 237 -3.26 -2.37 -8.07
CA ASN A 237 -3.87 -1.26 -8.83
C ASN A 237 -4.57 -1.53 -10.20
N ASP A 238 -4.01 -2.32 -11.12
CA ASP A 238 -4.55 -2.65 -12.44
C ASP A 238 -4.11 -4.07 -12.88
N GLU A 239 -4.79 -4.68 -13.84
CA GLU A 239 -4.44 -5.96 -14.45
C GLU A 239 -3.08 -5.93 -15.18
N ASN A 240 -2.58 -4.74 -15.52
CA ASN A 240 -1.30 -4.53 -16.18
C ASN A 240 -0.11 -4.37 -15.22
N ASP A 241 -0.36 -4.19 -13.92
CA ASP A 241 0.73 -4.23 -12.95
C ASP A 241 1.30 -5.66 -12.91
N GLN A 242 2.61 -5.77 -12.79
CA GLN A 242 3.34 -7.05 -12.90
C GLN A 242 4.19 -7.26 -11.66
N TRP A 243 3.51 -7.63 -10.59
CA TRP A 243 4.17 -8.16 -9.40
C TRP A 243 4.43 -9.65 -9.61
N ASP A 244 5.44 -9.95 -10.41
CA ASP A 244 5.90 -11.33 -10.58
C ASP A 244 6.71 -11.80 -9.36
N ASP A 245 6.80 -13.12 -9.21
CA ASP A 245 7.57 -13.80 -8.17
C ASP A 245 7.21 -13.35 -6.74
N MET A 246 5.92 -13.17 -6.46
CA MET A 246 5.45 -12.76 -5.14
C MET A 246 5.78 -13.79 -4.04
N ASP A 247 5.87 -15.07 -4.39
CA ASP A 247 6.38 -16.14 -3.55
C ASP A 247 7.85 -15.92 -3.14
N LEU A 248 8.70 -15.44 -4.06
CA LEU A 248 10.07 -15.05 -3.73
C LEU A 248 10.10 -13.84 -2.79
N LEU A 249 9.26 -12.84 -3.04
CA LEU A 249 9.16 -11.65 -2.19
C LEU A 249 8.78 -12.03 -0.75
N VAL A 250 7.76 -12.88 -0.58
CA VAL A 250 7.32 -13.36 0.75
C VAL A 250 8.39 -14.25 1.40
N THR A 251 9.09 -15.06 0.60
CA THR A 251 10.23 -15.86 1.08
C THR A 251 11.37 -14.99 1.61
N GLU A 252 11.72 -13.91 0.90
CA GLU A 252 12.75 -12.97 1.36
C GLU A 252 12.26 -12.16 2.57
N ALA A 253 10.96 -11.82 2.66
CA ALA A 253 10.36 -11.22 3.85
C ALA A 253 10.49 -12.14 5.07
N ARG A 254 10.22 -13.45 4.91
CA ARG A 254 10.47 -14.43 5.97
C ARG A 254 11.93 -14.48 6.34
N LYS A 255 12.83 -14.47 5.37
CA LYS A 255 14.26 -14.62 5.62
C LYS A 255 14.88 -13.43 6.36
N PHE A 256 14.54 -12.21 5.95
CA PHE A 256 15.15 -10.99 6.48
C PHE A 256 14.36 -10.36 7.62
N GLN A 257 13.03 -10.54 7.65
CA GLN A 257 12.14 -9.83 8.56
C GLN A 257 11.36 -10.77 9.49
N ASN A 258 11.77 -12.04 9.64
CA ASN A 258 11.05 -13.03 10.48
C ASN A 258 10.76 -12.54 11.91
N ASP A 259 11.74 -11.85 12.48
CA ASP A 259 11.74 -11.43 13.88
C ASP A 259 11.00 -10.10 14.09
N SER A 260 10.63 -9.39 13.02
CA SER A 260 10.02 -8.06 13.11
C SER A 260 8.69 -7.91 12.38
N LEU A 261 8.44 -8.71 11.34
CA LEU A 261 7.25 -8.54 10.50
C LEU A 261 6.01 -8.99 11.26
N GLU A 262 5.10 -8.03 11.47
CA GLU A 262 3.84 -8.21 12.18
C GLU A 262 2.65 -8.28 11.22
N SER A 263 2.79 -7.72 10.00
CA SER A 263 1.70 -7.64 9.04
C SER A 263 2.18 -7.77 7.60
N LEU A 264 1.55 -8.68 6.85
CA LEU A 264 1.69 -8.82 5.40
C LEU A 264 0.30 -8.64 4.79
N MET A 265 0.09 -7.51 4.12
CA MET A 265 -1.19 -7.17 3.50
C MET A 265 -1.02 -7.06 2.00
N LEU A 266 -1.88 -7.76 1.27
CA LEU A 266 -1.92 -7.73 -0.19
C LEU A 266 -3.31 -7.23 -0.58
N TYR A 267 -3.35 -6.05 -1.14
CA TYR A 267 -4.60 -5.40 -1.52
C TYR A 267 -4.76 -5.47 -3.02
N GLU A 268 -6.00 -5.62 -3.50
CA GLU A 268 -6.31 -5.61 -4.94
C GLU A 268 -5.27 -6.41 -5.74
N ALA A 269 -5.06 -7.68 -5.37
CA ALA A 269 -3.95 -8.53 -5.86
C ALA A 269 -4.03 -8.90 -7.36
N TRP A 270 -4.76 -8.11 -8.15
CA TRP A 270 -4.73 -8.10 -9.61
C TRP A 270 -3.29 -7.85 -10.07
N GLY A 271 -2.85 -8.58 -11.09
CA GLY A 271 -1.48 -8.44 -11.63
C GLY A 271 -0.36 -8.94 -10.72
N MET A 272 -0.68 -9.49 -9.53
CA MET A 272 0.27 -10.20 -8.70
C MET A 272 0.29 -11.67 -9.11
N HIS A 273 1.50 -12.23 -9.27
CA HIS A 273 1.74 -13.61 -9.69
C HIS A 273 2.91 -14.23 -8.92
N GLY A 274 2.74 -15.45 -8.43
CA GLY A 274 3.84 -16.29 -7.96
C GLY A 274 4.25 -17.31 -9.04
N TYR A 275 5.37 -18.01 -8.87
CA TYR A 275 5.91 -18.93 -9.88
C TYR A 275 4.91 -20.00 -10.37
N ARG A 276 3.92 -20.40 -9.56
CA ARG A 276 2.85 -21.36 -9.89
C ARG A 276 1.55 -21.15 -9.10
N CYS A 277 1.29 -19.91 -8.73
CA CYS A 277 0.16 -19.55 -7.87
C CYS A 277 -0.32 -18.15 -8.20
N THR A 278 -1.48 -17.79 -7.66
CA THR A 278 -2.02 -16.44 -7.81
C THR A 278 -1.06 -15.46 -7.16
N VAL A 279 -0.64 -15.70 -5.92
CA VAL A 279 0.28 -14.81 -5.22
C VAL A 279 1.44 -15.60 -4.62
N TYR A 280 1.17 -16.50 -3.67
CA TYR A 280 2.21 -17.32 -3.06
C TYR A 280 1.62 -18.57 -2.40
N ARG A 281 2.36 -19.68 -2.44
CA ARG A 281 1.97 -20.91 -1.75
C ARG A 281 2.49 -20.88 -0.30
N PRO A 282 1.63 -21.13 0.72
CA PRO A 282 2.03 -21.01 2.12
C PRO A 282 3.21 -21.90 2.53
N ASP A 283 3.31 -23.10 1.98
CA ASP A 283 4.31 -24.10 2.31
C ASP A 283 5.66 -23.77 1.67
N ASP A 284 5.67 -23.35 0.40
CA ASP A 284 6.86 -22.89 -0.33
C ASP A 284 7.54 -21.74 0.43
N VAL A 285 6.74 -20.75 0.82
CA VAL A 285 7.24 -19.59 1.58
C VAL A 285 7.45 -19.89 3.06
N GLN A 286 7.02 -21.08 3.52
CA GLN A 286 7.06 -21.54 4.91
C GLN A 286 6.39 -20.54 5.86
N LEU A 287 5.16 -20.16 5.53
CA LEU A 287 4.36 -19.15 6.22
C LEU A 287 4.19 -19.45 7.71
N SER A 288 4.10 -20.72 8.08
CA SER A 288 4.01 -21.18 9.48
C SER A 288 5.25 -20.85 10.33
N LYS A 289 6.40 -20.57 9.69
CA LYS A 289 7.67 -20.24 10.37
C LYS A 289 7.83 -18.76 10.68
N PHE A 290 6.87 -17.91 10.29
CA PHE A 290 6.86 -16.53 10.73
C PHE A 290 6.63 -16.45 12.24
N LYS A 291 7.53 -15.78 12.97
CA LYS A 291 7.44 -15.71 14.44
C LYS A 291 6.37 -14.74 14.91
N ASN A 292 6.29 -13.56 14.29
CA ASN A 292 5.50 -12.44 14.78
C ASN A 292 4.36 -12.00 13.84
N LEU A 293 4.10 -12.75 12.77
CA LEU A 293 3.12 -12.35 11.75
C LEU A 293 1.68 -12.52 12.26
N ARG A 294 1.03 -11.38 12.55
CA ARG A 294 -0.32 -11.29 13.13
C ARG A 294 -1.40 -11.12 12.07
N HIS A 295 -1.10 -10.41 10.98
CA HIS A 295 -2.03 -10.25 9.87
C HIS A 295 -1.49 -10.95 8.63
N VAL A 296 -2.28 -11.89 8.12
CA VAL A 296 -1.96 -12.71 6.96
C VAL A 296 -3.00 -12.45 5.89
N CYS A 297 -2.56 -12.12 4.68
CA CYS A 297 -3.41 -11.98 3.51
C CYS A 297 -2.97 -12.95 2.43
N ILE A 298 -3.89 -13.80 1.97
CA ILE A 298 -3.60 -14.81 0.94
C ILE A 298 -4.80 -14.98 0.00
N ASP A 299 -4.56 -15.41 -1.23
CA ASP A 299 -5.62 -15.82 -2.13
C ASP A 299 -6.15 -17.23 -1.76
N GLU A 300 -7.46 -17.43 -1.87
CA GLU A 300 -8.08 -18.74 -1.64
C GLU A 300 -7.51 -19.84 -2.57
N GLN A 301 -7.19 -19.50 -3.82
CA GLN A 301 -6.63 -20.46 -4.77
C GLN A 301 -5.32 -21.03 -4.30
N ASP A 302 -4.49 -20.19 -3.71
CA ASP A 302 -3.14 -20.57 -3.30
C ASP A 302 -3.16 -21.54 -2.12
N LEU A 303 -4.24 -21.52 -1.32
CA LEU A 303 -4.46 -22.48 -0.24
C LEU A 303 -4.92 -23.85 -0.78
N ILE A 304 -5.87 -23.84 -1.71
CA ILE A 304 -6.61 -25.06 -2.05
C ILE A 304 -5.99 -25.77 -3.25
N SER A 305 -5.50 -25.05 -4.27
CA SER A 305 -4.86 -25.68 -5.43
C SER A 305 -3.75 -26.63 -4.99
N GLU A 306 -2.92 -26.23 -4.03
CA GLU A 306 -1.81 -27.05 -3.57
C GLU A 306 -2.22 -28.24 -2.71
N ALA A 307 -3.22 -28.05 -1.85
CA ALA A 307 -3.74 -29.15 -1.04
C ALA A 307 -4.27 -30.32 -1.89
N TRP A 308 -4.66 -30.06 -3.15
CA TRP A 308 -5.05 -31.08 -4.12
C TRP A 308 -3.86 -31.72 -4.85
N TYR A 309 -2.78 -30.98 -5.10
CA TYR A 309 -1.57 -31.54 -5.76
C TYR A 309 -0.69 -32.32 -4.79
N ASP A 310 -0.46 -31.78 -3.59
CA ASP A 310 0.50 -32.34 -2.61
C ASP A 310 -0.15 -33.22 -1.54
N GLY A 311 -1.48 -33.16 -1.40
CA GLY A 311 -2.23 -34.10 -0.56
C GLY A 311 -1.99 -35.56 -0.94
N HIS A 312 -1.57 -35.81 -2.18
CA HIS A 312 -1.19 -37.13 -2.70
C HIS A 312 0.12 -37.69 -2.10
N GLU A 313 1.04 -36.87 -1.58
CA GLU A 313 2.29 -37.35 -0.98
C GLU A 313 2.13 -37.75 0.50
N LEU A 314 1.05 -37.32 1.17
CA LEU A 314 0.78 -37.54 2.60
C LEU A 314 -0.22 -38.68 2.88
N TRP A 315 -0.54 -39.50 1.88
CA TRP A 315 -1.60 -40.51 1.90
C TRP A 315 -1.46 -41.59 2.99
N GLU A 316 -0.25 -41.86 3.48
CA GLU A 316 0.00 -42.93 4.45
C GLU A 316 -0.55 -42.61 5.87
N LEU A 317 -0.85 -41.34 6.17
CA LEU A 317 -1.29 -40.90 7.50
C LEU A 317 -2.80 -40.62 7.63
N TRP A 318 -3.53 -40.45 6.53
CA TRP A 318 -4.91 -39.94 6.53
C TRP A 318 -5.88 -40.90 5.84
N LYS A 319 -7.16 -40.89 6.27
CA LYS A 319 -8.14 -41.87 5.76
C LYS A 319 -8.68 -41.50 4.38
N THR A 320 -8.63 -40.22 3.99
CA THR A 320 -9.07 -39.73 2.68
C THR A 320 -8.20 -38.55 2.22
N ASP A 321 -8.09 -38.35 0.90
CA ASP A 321 -7.42 -37.19 0.30
C ASP A 321 -7.95 -35.87 0.85
N ARG A 322 -9.27 -35.79 1.07
CA ARG A 322 -9.95 -34.62 1.65
C ARG A 322 -9.45 -34.29 3.06
N GLU A 323 -9.30 -35.29 3.93
CA GLU A 323 -8.79 -35.09 5.30
C GLU A 323 -7.33 -34.63 5.29
N ALA A 324 -6.51 -35.22 4.41
CA ALA A 324 -5.11 -34.82 4.23
C ALA A 324 -4.99 -33.37 3.76
N SER A 325 -5.76 -32.97 2.75
CA SER A 325 -5.79 -31.60 2.23
C SER A 325 -6.20 -30.58 3.30
N ILE A 326 -7.20 -30.89 4.11
CA ILE A 326 -7.66 -30.02 5.21
C ILE A 326 -6.54 -29.84 6.24
N GLU A 327 -5.93 -30.94 6.70
CA GLU A 327 -4.88 -30.88 7.72
C GLU A 327 -3.62 -30.19 7.22
N PHE A 328 -3.30 -30.37 5.93
CA PHE A 328 -2.24 -29.63 5.26
C PHE A 328 -2.49 -28.13 5.36
N VAL A 329 -3.64 -27.63 4.89
CA VAL A 329 -4.00 -26.20 4.93
C VAL A 329 -3.97 -25.67 6.37
N VAL A 330 -4.56 -26.40 7.32
CA VAL A 330 -4.62 -26.01 8.73
C VAL A 330 -3.24 -25.97 9.38
N SER A 331 -2.20 -26.57 8.79
CA SER A 331 -0.82 -26.54 9.33
C SER A 331 0.06 -25.41 8.78
N GLN A 332 -0.42 -24.65 7.77
CA GLN A 332 0.44 -23.69 7.07
C GLN A 332 0.52 -22.28 7.69
N PHE A 333 -0.31 -21.94 8.67
CA PHE A 333 -0.36 -20.58 9.20
C PHE A 333 0.56 -20.40 10.42
N PRO A 334 1.01 -19.16 10.70
CA PRO A 334 1.81 -18.88 11.88
C PRO A 334 0.95 -18.89 13.15
N VAL A 335 1.52 -19.38 14.26
CA VAL A 335 0.83 -19.47 15.56
C VAL A 335 0.50 -18.07 16.13
N SER A 336 1.24 -17.05 15.71
CA SER A 336 1.02 -15.64 16.08
C SER A 336 -0.11 -14.96 15.31
N MET A 337 -0.73 -15.63 14.33
CA MET A 337 -1.82 -15.07 13.53
C MET A 337 -3.01 -14.63 14.38
N GLU A 338 -3.44 -13.39 14.18
CA GLU A 338 -4.64 -12.79 14.76
C GLU A 338 -5.74 -12.57 13.71
N VAL A 339 -5.36 -12.26 12.48
CA VAL A 339 -6.30 -12.00 11.38
C VAL A 339 -5.85 -12.73 10.13
N LEU A 340 -6.79 -13.43 9.51
CA LEU A 340 -6.64 -14.01 8.19
C LEU A 340 -7.54 -13.28 7.20
N LEU A 341 -6.99 -12.81 6.09
CA LEU A 341 -7.72 -12.23 4.97
C LEU A 341 -7.59 -13.15 3.77
N LEU A 342 -8.74 -13.47 3.17
CA LEU A 342 -8.84 -14.32 2.00
C LEU A 342 -9.35 -13.49 0.82
N GLY A 343 -8.48 -13.31 -0.17
CA GLY A 343 -8.82 -12.66 -1.44
C GLY A 343 -9.69 -13.52 -2.34
N SER A 344 -10.33 -12.89 -3.34
CA SER A 344 -11.17 -13.60 -4.32
C SER A 344 -10.42 -13.95 -5.60
N GLY A 345 -9.86 -15.16 -5.66
CA GLY A 345 -9.38 -15.72 -6.92
C GLY A 345 -10.51 -16.27 -7.82
N HIS A 346 -10.31 -16.23 -9.13
CA HIS A 346 -11.14 -16.90 -10.14
C HIS A 346 -10.95 -18.44 -10.16
N SER A 347 -11.45 -19.20 -9.17
CA SER A 347 -11.27 -20.67 -9.17
C SER A 347 -12.49 -21.52 -8.80
N LEU A 348 -12.38 -22.76 -9.28
CA LEU A 348 -13.33 -23.86 -9.44
C LEU A 348 -13.51 -24.70 -8.16
N CYS A 349 -12.94 -24.29 -7.02
CA CYS A 349 -13.03 -25.06 -5.78
C CYS A 349 -14.46 -25.09 -5.21
N THR A 350 -14.86 -26.24 -4.67
CA THR A 350 -16.16 -26.35 -4.01
C THR A 350 -16.13 -25.61 -2.68
N PHE A 351 -17.10 -24.71 -2.48
CA PHE A 351 -17.24 -23.90 -1.26
C PHE A 351 -17.31 -24.72 0.02
N GLU A 352 -17.74 -25.97 -0.09
CA GLU A 352 -17.80 -26.90 1.03
C GLU A 352 -16.41 -27.21 1.58
N MET A 353 -15.40 -27.37 0.70
CA MET A 353 -14.03 -27.61 1.13
C MET A 353 -13.42 -26.38 1.79
N VAL A 354 -13.63 -25.20 1.20
CA VAL A 354 -13.22 -23.91 1.78
C VAL A 354 -13.80 -23.76 3.19
N GLU A 355 -15.12 -23.91 3.31
CA GLU A 355 -15.84 -23.77 4.57
C GLU A 355 -15.33 -24.79 5.61
N GLU A 356 -15.09 -26.03 5.20
CA GLU A 356 -14.57 -27.08 6.08
C GLU A 356 -13.14 -26.83 6.53
N CYS A 357 -12.24 -26.41 5.64
CA CYS A 357 -10.87 -26.04 6.01
C CYS A 357 -10.86 -24.97 7.11
N PHE A 358 -11.68 -23.92 6.98
CA PHE A 358 -11.72 -22.85 7.98
C PHE A 358 -12.47 -23.23 9.24
N ILE A 359 -13.51 -24.08 9.17
CA ILE A 359 -14.11 -24.66 10.38
C ILE A 359 -13.05 -25.44 11.14
N ARG A 360 -12.28 -26.30 10.46
CA ARG A 360 -11.24 -27.12 11.08
C ARG A 360 -10.08 -26.26 11.60
N LEU A 361 -9.74 -25.19 10.90
CA LEU A 361 -8.76 -24.20 11.38
C LEU A 361 -9.20 -23.59 12.71
N VAL A 362 -10.45 -23.11 12.80
CA VAL A 362 -11.03 -22.52 14.02
C VAL A 362 -11.17 -23.57 15.15
N GLU A 363 -11.62 -24.78 14.82
CA GLU A 363 -11.85 -25.85 15.80
C GLU A 363 -10.54 -26.51 16.27
N SER A 364 -9.45 -26.40 15.51
CA SER A 364 -8.17 -27.08 15.81
C SER A 364 -7.51 -26.62 17.11
N GLY A 365 -7.80 -25.39 17.57
CA GLY A 365 -7.11 -24.77 18.70
C GLY A 365 -5.63 -24.45 18.46
N ARG A 366 -5.09 -24.66 17.25
CA ARG A 366 -3.67 -24.38 16.91
C ARG A 366 -3.33 -22.89 16.91
N TYR A 367 -4.33 -22.03 16.73
CA TYR A 367 -4.20 -20.58 16.57
C TYR A 367 -4.90 -19.86 17.74
N PRO A 368 -4.29 -19.82 18.93
CA PRO A 368 -4.93 -19.28 20.13
C PRO A 368 -5.20 -17.78 20.06
N ASN A 369 -4.50 -17.06 19.17
CA ASN A 369 -4.62 -15.62 19.01
C ASN A 369 -5.57 -15.21 17.88
N LEU A 370 -6.15 -16.16 17.15
CA LEU A 370 -7.01 -15.86 16.01
C LEU A 370 -8.28 -15.14 16.46
N LYS A 371 -8.44 -13.90 16.01
CA LYS A 371 -9.58 -13.02 16.32
C LYS A 371 -10.57 -12.94 15.19
N ALA A 372 -10.12 -12.90 13.94
CA ALA A 372 -11.00 -12.69 12.80
C ALA A 372 -10.53 -13.39 11.51
N ILE A 373 -11.50 -13.79 10.70
CA ILE A 373 -11.29 -14.24 9.32
C ILE A 373 -12.14 -13.36 8.41
N PHE A 374 -11.49 -12.61 7.52
CA PHE A 374 -12.13 -11.80 6.50
C PHE A 374 -12.12 -12.56 5.17
N ILE A 375 -13.30 -12.74 4.57
CA ILE A 375 -13.46 -13.47 3.32
C ILE A 375 -14.05 -12.51 2.29
N GLU A 376 -13.26 -12.21 1.25
CA GLU A 376 -13.69 -11.33 0.17
C GLU A 376 -14.84 -11.99 -0.61
N ASP A 377 -15.92 -11.26 -0.80
CA ASP A 377 -17.06 -11.70 -1.60
C ASP A 377 -17.31 -10.68 -2.72
N ASP A 378 -16.47 -10.76 -3.75
CA ASP A 378 -16.58 -9.92 -4.93
C ASP A 378 -17.82 -10.28 -5.78
N MET A 379 -18.33 -9.28 -6.50
CA MET A 379 -19.38 -9.37 -7.50
C MET A 379 -19.12 -10.43 -8.58
N SER A 380 -17.86 -10.72 -8.93
CA SER A 380 -17.50 -11.79 -9.86
C SER A 380 -17.78 -13.17 -9.25
N ARG A 381 -17.43 -13.35 -7.98
CA ARG A 381 -17.79 -14.51 -7.15
C ARG A 381 -19.32 -14.66 -7.10
N ARG A 382 -20.03 -13.56 -6.85
CA ARG A 382 -21.51 -13.46 -6.85
C ARG A 382 -22.16 -13.83 -8.19
N ARG A 383 -21.62 -13.38 -9.32
CA ARG A 383 -22.12 -13.74 -10.65
C ARG A 383 -21.86 -15.20 -11.00
N TRP A 384 -20.74 -15.77 -10.58
CA TRP A 384 -20.46 -17.19 -10.73
C TRP A 384 -21.42 -18.04 -9.88
N PHE A 385 -21.70 -17.63 -8.64
CA PHE A 385 -22.67 -18.30 -7.75
C PHE A 385 -24.09 -18.35 -8.31
N LEU A 386 -24.54 -17.26 -8.94
CA LEU A 386 -25.85 -17.19 -9.57
C LEU A 386 -26.01 -18.18 -10.74
N ARG A 387 -24.91 -18.71 -11.29
CA ARG A 387 -24.93 -19.70 -12.38
C ARG A 387 -24.90 -21.17 -11.91
N GLN A 388 -24.51 -21.45 -10.66
CA GLN A 388 -24.13 -22.81 -10.21
C GLN A 388 -24.98 -23.36 -9.04
N GLY A 389 -26.00 -22.67 -8.54
CA GLY A 389 -26.83 -23.19 -7.43
C GLY A 389 -28.21 -22.55 -7.26
N PRO A 390 -29.05 -23.07 -6.33
CA PRO A 390 -30.35 -22.48 -6.04
C PRO A 390 -30.18 -21.03 -5.58
N GLN A 391 -30.83 -20.11 -6.30
CA GLN A 391 -30.83 -18.68 -5.95
C GLN A 391 -31.24 -18.50 -4.48
N GLY A 392 -30.44 -17.76 -3.71
CA GLY A 392 -30.84 -17.26 -2.39
C GLY A 392 -30.37 -18.04 -1.15
N THR A 393 -29.55 -19.09 -1.26
CA THR A 393 -29.03 -19.76 -0.03
C THR A 393 -27.81 -19.02 0.55
N PRO A 394 -27.83 -18.57 1.82
CA PRO A 394 -26.66 -18.01 2.50
C PRO A 394 -25.54 -19.06 2.55
N ARG A 395 -24.34 -18.72 2.05
CA ARG A 395 -23.15 -19.58 2.18
C ARG A 395 -22.38 -19.27 3.47
N LEU A 396 -21.45 -20.16 3.85
CA LEU A 396 -20.54 -19.99 4.98
C LEU A 396 -21.21 -19.94 6.38
N GLN A 397 -22.46 -20.38 6.49
CA GLN A 397 -23.21 -20.33 7.76
C GLN A 397 -22.65 -21.27 8.82
N ARG A 398 -22.11 -22.44 8.42
CA ARG A 398 -21.49 -23.37 9.37
C ARG A 398 -20.20 -22.78 9.91
N LEU A 399 -19.41 -22.13 9.05
CA LEU A 399 -18.21 -21.40 9.47
C LEU A 399 -18.54 -20.23 10.40
N ILE A 400 -19.55 -19.43 10.08
CA ILE A 400 -20.04 -18.34 10.96
C ILE A 400 -20.39 -18.88 12.35
N ALA A 401 -21.16 -19.96 12.42
CA ALA A 401 -21.54 -20.58 13.69
C ALA A 401 -20.35 -21.21 14.42
N ALA A 402 -19.37 -21.79 13.71
CA ALA A 402 -18.13 -22.26 14.31
C ALA A 402 -17.32 -21.10 14.89
N GLY A 403 -17.18 -20.00 14.17
CA GLY A 403 -16.53 -18.78 14.65
C GLY A 403 -17.18 -18.25 15.93
N GLU A 404 -18.51 -18.13 15.96
CA GLU A 404 -19.24 -17.68 17.16
C GLU A 404 -19.01 -18.58 18.38
N ARG A 405 -19.03 -19.91 18.19
CA ARG A 405 -18.75 -20.88 19.27
C ARG A 405 -17.33 -20.76 19.82
N HIS A 406 -16.37 -20.38 18.97
CA HIS A 406 -14.94 -20.34 19.32
C HIS A 406 -14.40 -18.91 19.52
N GLY A 407 -15.28 -17.89 19.49
CA GLY A 407 -14.88 -16.50 19.70
C GLY A 407 -14.08 -15.88 18.54
N VAL A 408 -14.32 -16.31 17.29
CA VAL A 408 -13.65 -15.80 16.08
C VAL A 408 -14.64 -15.07 15.18
N ASP A 409 -14.33 -13.82 14.82
CA ASP A 409 -15.13 -12.99 13.92
C ASP A 409 -14.92 -13.36 12.45
N ILE A 410 -15.80 -14.21 11.92
CA ILE A 410 -16.00 -14.43 10.48
C ILE A 410 -16.68 -13.22 9.80
N ASN A 411 -15.97 -12.51 8.94
CA ASN A 411 -16.46 -11.34 8.22
C ASN A 411 -16.59 -11.65 6.73
N CYS A 412 -17.82 -11.73 6.24
CA CYS A 412 -18.15 -11.94 4.82
C CYS A 412 -19.53 -11.35 4.52
N THR A 413 -19.98 -11.32 3.27
CA THR A 413 -21.33 -10.78 2.97
C THR A 413 -22.45 -11.51 3.70
N ALA A 414 -22.28 -12.81 3.96
CA ALA A 414 -23.25 -13.62 4.67
C ALA A 414 -23.29 -13.34 6.19
N SER A 415 -22.30 -12.63 6.76
CA SER A 415 -22.26 -12.31 8.20
C SER A 415 -23.17 -11.15 8.59
N GLY A 416 -23.66 -10.35 7.64
CA GLY A 416 -24.59 -9.25 7.89
C GLY A 416 -24.08 -8.21 8.92
N ASN A 417 -25.02 -7.59 9.64
CA ASN A 417 -24.78 -6.54 10.65
C ASN A 417 -24.51 -7.08 12.07
N ARG A 418 -24.01 -8.32 12.18
CA ARG A 418 -23.75 -8.92 13.49
C ARG A 418 -22.73 -8.09 14.29
N LYS A 419 -22.91 -8.05 15.61
CA LYS A 419 -21.96 -7.37 16.50
C LYS A 419 -20.65 -8.16 16.49
N ARG A 420 -19.55 -7.50 16.12
CA ARG A 420 -18.21 -8.07 16.19
C ARG A 420 -17.81 -8.30 17.65
N ILE A 421 -17.11 -9.40 17.90
CA ILE A 421 -16.59 -9.77 19.22
C ILE A 421 -15.34 -8.93 19.51
N HIS A 422 -14.49 -8.77 18.50
CA HIS A 422 -13.19 -8.11 18.59
C HIS A 422 -13.20 -6.77 17.87
N GLU A 423 -12.50 -5.81 18.46
CA GLU A 423 -12.02 -4.63 17.75
C GLU A 423 -10.69 -5.01 17.07
N ILE A 424 -10.66 -4.91 15.75
CA ILE A 424 -9.50 -5.31 14.95
C ILE A 424 -8.73 -4.05 14.58
N ASP A 425 -7.58 -3.89 15.23
CA ASP A 425 -6.58 -2.91 14.85
C ASP A 425 -5.75 -3.51 13.71
N PHE A 426 -6.13 -3.20 12.48
CA PHE A 426 -5.17 -3.29 11.39
C PHE A 426 -3.99 -2.38 11.75
N PRO A 427 -2.74 -2.76 11.44
CA PRO A 427 -1.61 -1.90 11.72
C PRO A 427 -1.89 -0.54 11.08
N PRO A 428 -1.31 0.56 11.59
CA PRO A 428 -1.28 1.79 10.83
C PRO A 428 -0.61 1.45 9.50
N SER A 429 -1.42 1.17 8.47
CA SER A 429 -0.97 1.17 7.10
C SER A 429 -0.27 2.51 6.94
N ALA A 430 0.90 2.55 6.29
CA ALA A 430 1.37 3.83 5.78
C ALA A 430 0.15 4.47 5.12
N PRO A 431 -0.24 5.67 5.56
CA PRO A 431 -1.56 6.21 5.29
C PRO A 431 -1.83 6.04 3.79
N ASP A 432 -2.92 5.37 3.44
CA ASP A 432 -3.29 5.17 2.04
C ASP A 432 -3.47 6.54 1.37
N SER A 433 -3.46 6.59 0.04
CA SER A 433 -3.62 7.86 -0.69
C SER A 433 -4.82 8.67 -0.20
N ALA A 434 -5.92 8.02 0.21
CA ALA A 434 -7.13 8.67 0.70
C ALA A 434 -7.01 9.28 2.12
N SER A 435 -6.23 8.69 3.03
CA SER A 435 -5.92 9.25 4.36
C SER A 435 -4.76 10.25 4.30
N LEU A 436 -3.96 10.19 3.23
CA LEU A 436 -2.92 11.15 2.93
C LEU A 436 -3.43 12.39 2.19
N ALA A 437 -4.48 12.26 1.40
CA ALA A 437 -5.06 13.34 0.61
C ALA A 437 -5.61 14.42 1.54
N SER A 438 -4.97 15.59 1.51
CA SER A 438 -5.56 16.81 2.07
C SER A 438 -6.66 17.29 1.11
N ALA A 439 -7.75 16.53 0.97
CA ALA A 439 -8.80 16.85 0.01
C ALA A 439 -9.32 18.27 0.28
N PRO A 440 -9.10 19.24 -0.63
CA PRO A 440 -9.52 20.63 -0.45
C PRO A 440 -11.05 20.75 -0.33
N ASN A 441 -11.75 19.74 -0.86
CA ASN A 441 -13.20 19.64 -0.93
C ASN A 441 -13.81 18.68 0.10
N SER A 442 -13.09 18.33 1.17
CA SER A 442 -13.63 17.54 2.30
C SER A 442 -14.86 18.18 2.97
N TRP A 443 -15.09 19.48 2.73
CA TRP A 443 -16.25 20.23 3.19
C TRP A 443 -17.38 20.32 2.15
N ALA A 444 -17.06 20.16 0.86
CA ALA A 444 -18.02 20.31 -0.25
C ALA A 444 -18.67 18.98 -0.64
N ARG A 445 -17.99 17.85 -0.44
CA ARG A 445 -18.62 16.53 -0.37
C ARG A 445 -18.95 16.31 1.10
N GLY A 446 -20.24 16.36 1.46
CA GLY A 446 -20.69 16.15 2.83
C GLY A 446 -19.94 14.99 3.47
N VAL A 447 -19.49 15.16 4.71
CA VAL A 447 -18.66 14.17 5.42
C VAL A 447 -19.48 12.91 5.65
N GLU A 448 -19.65 12.10 4.61
CA GLU A 448 -20.16 10.75 4.72
C GLU A 448 -19.16 9.99 5.60
N ALA A 449 -19.69 9.29 6.61
CA ALA A 449 -18.86 8.40 7.42
C ALA A 449 -18.08 7.48 6.47
N ARG A 450 -16.76 7.39 6.62
CA ARG A 450 -15.91 6.48 5.84
C ARG A 450 -15.55 5.26 6.68
N GLU A 451 -15.25 4.15 6.02
CA GLU A 451 -14.74 2.93 6.65
C GLU A 451 -13.53 2.40 5.86
N PHE A 452 -12.59 1.79 6.58
CA PHE A 452 -11.44 1.13 5.97
C PHE A 452 -11.86 -0.23 5.41
N ASN A 453 -11.60 -0.44 4.11
CA ASN A 453 -11.84 -1.72 3.46
C ASN A 453 -10.54 -2.53 3.42
N ALA A 454 -10.48 -3.59 4.23
CA ALA A 454 -9.29 -4.41 4.42
C ALA A 454 -8.89 -5.28 3.21
N PHE A 455 -9.69 -5.35 2.13
CA PHE A 455 -9.31 -6.06 0.89
C PHE A 455 -8.76 -5.12 -0.17
N THR A 456 -9.25 -3.87 -0.19
CA THR A 456 -8.76 -2.85 -1.14
C THR A 456 -7.65 -1.99 -0.54
N GLY A 457 -7.51 -2.00 0.79
CA GLY A 457 -6.60 -1.11 1.52
C GLY A 457 -7.01 0.37 1.43
N ARG A 458 -8.27 0.66 1.06
CA ARG A 458 -8.77 2.02 0.84
C ARG A 458 -9.80 2.43 1.89
N TRP A 459 -9.77 3.70 2.30
CA TRP A 459 -10.93 4.32 2.95
C TRP A 459 -12.02 4.59 1.91
N GLN A 460 -13.20 4.01 2.10
CA GLN A 460 -14.35 4.20 1.22
C GLN A 460 -15.54 4.79 2.00
N PRO A 461 -16.53 5.41 1.33
CA PRO A 461 -17.79 5.75 1.97
C PRO A 461 -18.37 4.52 2.66
N LYS A 462 -18.90 4.72 3.87
CA LYS A 462 -19.47 3.63 4.67
C LYS A 462 -20.60 2.98 3.87
N GLY A 463 -20.44 1.68 3.60
CA GLY A 463 -21.41 0.93 2.80
C GLY A 463 -22.75 0.75 3.53
N CYS A 464 -23.67 -0.01 2.91
CA CYS A 464 -24.94 -0.39 3.56
C CYS A 464 -24.74 -1.25 4.83
N GLY A 465 -23.50 -1.66 5.16
CA GLY A 465 -23.23 -2.63 6.21
C GLY A 465 -23.94 -3.97 5.98
N ASN A 466 -24.27 -4.31 4.73
CA ASN A 466 -25.16 -5.44 4.44
C ASN A 466 -26.54 -5.31 5.15
N CYS A 467 -27.12 -4.10 5.23
CA CYS A 467 -28.42 -3.81 5.86
C CYS A 467 -29.61 -4.65 5.37
N GLY A 468 -29.49 -5.33 4.22
CA GLY A 468 -30.55 -6.14 3.66
C GLY A 468 -31.80 -5.38 3.21
N ASN A 469 -31.71 -4.05 3.03
CA ASN A 469 -32.84 -3.17 2.70
C ASN A 469 -32.54 -2.18 1.55
N CYS A 470 -31.39 -2.27 0.89
CA CYS A 470 -31.02 -1.38 -0.22
C CYS A 470 -30.74 -2.16 -1.51
N SER A 471 -30.75 -1.46 -2.64
CA SER A 471 -30.50 -2.05 -3.97
C SER A 471 -29.18 -2.81 -4.03
N HIS A 472 -28.11 -2.30 -3.44
CA HIS A 472 -26.80 -2.98 -3.36
C HIS A 472 -26.88 -4.30 -2.58
N CYS A 473 -27.51 -4.25 -1.41
CA CYS A 473 -27.74 -5.40 -0.56
C CYS A 473 -28.66 -6.46 -1.26
N PHE A 474 -29.63 -6.04 -2.08
CA PHE A 474 -30.52 -6.91 -2.88
C PHE A 474 -29.92 -7.45 -4.17
N GLN A 475 -28.77 -6.95 -4.63
CA GLN A 475 -28.02 -7.57 -5.72
C GLN A 475 -27.42 -8.92 -5.30
N ALA A 476 -27.19 -9.15 -4.00
CA ALA A 476 -26.57 -10.37 -3.48
C ALA A 476 -27.57 -11.43 -3.01
N TYR A 477 -28.67 -11.05 -2.34
CA TYR A 477 -29.71 -11.96 -1.86
C TYR A 477 -31.09 -11.30 -1.93
N THR A 478 -32.14 -12.10 -2.10
CA THR A 478 -33.51 -11.56 -2.16
C THR A 478 -33.93 -10.98 -0.80
N PRO A 479 -34.93 -10.08 -0.76
CA PRO A 479 -35.44 -9.52 0.49
C PRO A 479 -35.87 -10.57 1.51
N GLU A 480 -36.42 -11.71 1.06
CA GLU A 480 -36.87 -12.83 1.90
C GLU A 480 -35.71 -13.50 2.64
N VAL A 481 -34.56 -13.64 1.95
CA VAL A 481 -33.32 -14.21 2.49
C VAL A 481 -32.68 -13.25 3.51
N TRP A 482 -32.76 -11.94 3.28
CA TRP A 482 -32.29 -10.95 4.25
C TRP A 482 -33.18 -10.89 5.50
N LYS A 483 -34.51 -10.98 5.34
CA LYS A 483 -35.47 -11.00 6.47
C LYS A 483 -35.28 -12.21 7.38
N THR A 484 -34.97 -13.38 6.83
CA THR A 484 -34.66 -14.58 7.64
C THR A 484 -33.36 -14.44 8.44
N ARG A 485 -32.40 -13.62 7.99
CA ARG A 485 -31.13 -13.35 8.69
C ARG A 485 -31.27 -12.31 9.80
N LEU A 486 -31.99 -11.22 9.54
CA LEU A 486 -32.20 -10.14 10.52
C LEU A 486 -33.17 -10.57 11.64
N GLY A 487 -34.00 -11.59 11.41
CA GLY A 487 -35.02 -12.06 12.34
C GLY A 487 -34.53 -12.99 13.47
N ALA A 488 -33.23 -13.27 13.60
CA ALA A 488 -32.69 -14.15 14.65
C ALA A 488 -32.11 -13.40 15.86
N SER A 489 -32.11 -12.06 15.86
CA SER A 489 -31.59 -11.23 16.97
C SER A 489 -32.69 -10.59 17.83
N SER A 490 -33.85 -11.23 17.92
CA SER A 490 -34.88 -10.86 18.91
C SER A 490 -35.75 -12.06 19.28
N SER A 491 -35.29 -12.83 20.27
CA SER A 491 -36.14 -13.55 21.22
C SER A 491 -35.37 -13.76 22.51
#